data_AF-A0A4Y1N3U8-F1
#
_entry.id   AF-A0A4Y1N3U8-F1
#
_cell.length_a   1.000
_cell.length_b   1.000
_cell.length_c   1.000
_cell.angle_alpha   90.00
_cell.angle_beta   90.00
_cell.angle_gamma   90.00
#
_symmetry.space_group_name_H-M   'P 1'
#
loop_
_entity.id
_entity.type
_entity.pdbx_description
1 polymer ?
#
loop_
_entity_poly.entity_id
_entity_poly.type
_entity_poly.pdbx_seq_one_letter_code
_entity_poly.pdbx_strand_id
1 'polypeptide(L)'
;MPKVRVRTSLAVKVAGISRIAFNEAVSDGYFNCAPKTRKGSARVFEEHELIGLCIFGLLLENMPAREAGLLACEAQEIARCGRDETRIVLIKSTLRDDRMFPGSEVDQCNPERLSETLSHHGMGLERARYEFNLDTIRMIIAQAIEDELSIVGQDDGSD
;
A
#
# COMPACT_ATOMS: atom_id res chain seq x y z
N MET A 1 -3.35 11.25 13.86
CA MET A 1 -3.05 12.18 12.74
C MET A 1 -4.34 12.87 12.31
N PRO A 2 -4.29 14.13 11.82
CA PRO A 2 -5.42 14.73 11.11
C PRO A 2 -5.83 13.84 9.92
N LYS A 3 -7.09 13.94 9.47
CA LYS A 3 -7.58 13.13 8.34
C LYS A 3 -6.74 13.39 7.08
N VAL A 4 -5.87 12.45 6.74
CA VAL A 4 -5.02 12.49 5.55
C VAL A 4 -5.90 12.45 4.30
N ARG A 5 -5.78 13.47 3.44
CA ARG A 5 -6.49 13.54 2.16
C ARG A 5 -5.59 14.13 1.09
N VAL A 6 -5.16 13.30 0.14
CA VAL A 6 -4.08 13.63 -0.78
C VAL A 6 -4.52 13.45 -2.23
N ARG A 7 -4.23 14.42 -3.10
CA ARG A 7 -4.56 14.30 -4.54
C ARG A 7 -3.56 13.40 -5.25
N THR A 8 -3.96 12.85 -6.41
CA THR A 8 -3.14 11.92 -7.21
C THR A 8 -1.70 12.38 -7.44
N SER A 9 -1.46 13.68 -7.68
CA SER A 9 -0.10 14.20 -7.92
C SER A 9 0.85 13.94 -6.74
N LEU A 10 0.42 14.28 -5.53
CA LEU A 10 1.21 14.03 -4.33
C LEU A 10 1.18 12.55 -3.96
N ALA A 11 0.05 11.85 -4.14
CA ALA A 11 -0.05 10.41 -3.82
C ALA A 11 0.98 9.55 -4.59
N VAL A 12 1.13 9.75 -5.91
CA VAL A 12 2.10 8.99 -6.70
C VAL A 12 3.55 9.39 -6.38
N LYS A 13 3.78 10.65 -6.00
CA LYS A 13 5.09 11.14 -5.52
C LYS A 13 5.49 10.47 -4.21
N VAL A 14 4.57 10.41 -3.24
CA VAL A 14 4.75 9.71 -1.96
C VAL A 14 5.09 8.24 -2.17
N ALA A 15 4.37 7.59 -3.09
CA ALA A 15 4.56 6.18 -3.39
C ALA A 15 5.78 5.88 -4.29
N GLY A 16 6.50 6.90 -4.78
CA GLY A 16 7.63 6.72 -5.69
C GLY A 16 7.25 6.18 -7.08
N ILE A 17 5.99 6.34 -7.50
CA ILE A 17 5.49 5.80 -8.78
C ILE A 17 5.30 6.93 -9.78
N SER A 18 5.59 6.68 -11.06
CA SER A 18 5.24 7.65 -12.11
C SER A 18 3.71 7.73 -12.28
N ARG A 19 3.21 8.94 -12.59
CA ARG A 19 1.78 9.13 -12.86
C ARG A 19 1.27 8.30 -14.04
N ILE A 20 2.13 8.04 -15.03
CA ILE A 20 1.82 7.22 -16.20
C ILE A 20 1.60 5.77 -15.76
N ALA A 21 2.57 5.18 -15.05
CA ALA A 21 2.48 3.80 -14.57
C ALA A 21 1.27 3.59 -13.65
N PHE A 22 0.97 4.54 -12.77
CA PHE A 22 -0.24 4.49 -11.95
C PHE A 22 -1.52 4.51 -12.82
N ASN A 23 -1.62 5.41 -13.80
CA ASN A 23 -2.80 5.50 -14.65
C ASN A 23 -3.00 4.25 -15.51
N GLU A 24 -1.92 3.66 -16.03
CA GLU A 24 -1.94 2.40 -16.78
C GLU A 24 -2.43 1.26 -15.90
N ALA A 25 -1.83 1.08 -14.71
CA ALA A 25 -2.25 0.04 -13.76
C ALA A 25 -3.73 0.14 -13.36
N VAL A 26 -4.26 1.36 -13.24
CA VAL A 26 -5.68 1.57 -12.96
C VAL A 26 -6.55 1.31 -14.19
N SER A 27 -6.12 1.74 -15.37
CA SER A 27 -6.86 1.54 -16.63
C SER A 27 -6.95 0.06 -17.01
N ASP A 28 -5.87 -0.68 -16.83
CA ASP A 28 -5.77 -2.11 -17.12
C ASP A 28 -6.44 -2.97 -16.03
N GLY A 29 -6.88 -2.34 -14.94
CA GLY A 29 -7.54 -3.01 -13.83
C GLY A 29 -6.61 -3.88 -12.98
N TYR A 30 -5.32 -3.53 -12.93
CA TYR A 30 -4.34 -4.18 -12.05
C TYR A 30 -4.40 -3.60 -10.63
N PHE A 31 -4.60 -2.29 -10.51
CA PHE A 31 -4.74 -1.59 -9.23
C PHE A 31 -6.19 -1.13 -8.99
N ASN A 32 -7.11 -2.10 -8.83
CA ASN A 32 -8.56 -1.87 -8.75
C ASN A 32 -9.04 -1.23 -7.44
N CYS A 33 -8.18 -1.18 -6.42
CA CYS A 33 -8.46 -0.53 -5.14
C CYS A 33 -8.24 0.98 -5.16
N ALA A 34 -7.82 1.56 -6.30
CA ALA A 34 -7.69 3.01 -6.44
C ALA A 34 -9.02 3.73 -6.11
N PRO A 35 -8.96 4.89 -5.42
CA PRO A 35 -10.14 5.68 -5.16
C PRO A 35 -10.88 6.06 -6.45
N LYS A 36 -12.20 6.05 -6.41
CA LYS A 36 -13.03 6.45 -7.56
C LYS A 36 -12.83 7.93 -7.88
N THR A 37 -12.74 8.26 -9.16
CA THR A 37 -12.82 9.65 -9.62
C THR A 37 -14.27 10.10 -9.74
N ARG A 38 -14.54 11.37 -9.41
CA ARG A 38 -15.77 12.04 -9.85
C ARG A 38 -15.47 12.78 -11.17
N LYS A 39 -16.49 12.97 -12.00
CA LYS A 39 -16.34 13.66 -13.28
C LYS A 39 -15.74 15.05 -13.04
N GLY A 40 -14.59 15.34 -13.66
CA GLY A 40 -13.89 16.61 -13.54
C GLY A 40 -13.00 16.77 -12.30
N SER A 41 -12.81 15.73 -11.47
CA SER A 41 -11.95 15.82 -10.28
C SER A 41 -10.85 14.75 -10.24
N ALA A 42 -9.69 15.11 -9.69
CA ALA A 42 -8.64 14.14 -9.37
C ALA A 42 -9.11 13.14 -8.28
N ARG A 43 -8.43 11.99 -8.19
CA ARG A 43 -8.61 11.05 -7.07
C ARG A 43 -8.10 11.72 -5.80
N VAL A 44 -8.81 11.48 -4.70
CA VAL A 44 -8.38 11.89 -3.36
C VAL A 44 -8.19 10.61 -2.56
N PHE A 45 -6.98 10.43 -2.07
CA PHE A 45 -6.53 9.27 -1.31
C PHE A 45 -6.61 9.55 0.18
N GLU A 46 -7.11 8.58 0.93
CA GLU A 46 -7.01 8.49 2.39
C GLU A 46 -5.78 7.67 2.81
N GLU A 47 -5.46 7.65 4.11
CA GLU A 47 -4.25 7.00 4.63
C GLU A 47 -4.10 5.54 4.19
N HIS A 48 -5.14 4.71 4.34
CA HIS A 48 -5.10 3.30 3.96
C HIS A 48 -4.89 3.10 2.45
N GLU A 49 -5.45 3.98 1.62
CA GLU A 49 -5.27 3.96 0.16
C GLU A 49 -3.84 4.39 -0.21
N LEU A 50 -3.24 5.32 0.54
CA LEU A 50 -1.83 5.68 0.38
C LEU A 50 -0.89 4.54 0.81
N ILE A 51 -1.20 3.83 1.90
CA ILE A 51 -0.44 2.65 2.33
C ILE A 51 -0.44 1.61 1.22
N GLY A 52 -1.61 1.28 0.66
CA GLY A 52 -1.73 0.38 -0.49
C GLY A 52 -0.91 0.86 -1.68
N LEU A 53 -0.99 2.14 -2.02
CA LEU A 53 -0.23 2.72 -3.13
C LEU A 53 1.30 2.69 -2.90
N CYS A 54 1.77 2.96 -1.69
CA CYS A 54 3.20 2.86 -1.35
C CYS A 54 3.70 1.42 -1.48
N ILE A 55 2.95 0.44 -0.98
CA ILE A 55 3.28 -0.98 -1.12
C ILE A 55 3.28 -1.38 -2.59
N PHE A 56 2.33 -0.91 -3.39
CA PHE A 56 2.33 -1.12 -4.84
C PHE A 56 3.64 -0.63 -5.49
N GLY A 57 4.10 0.56 -5.13
CA GLY A 57 5.36 1.12 -5.63
C GLY A 57 6.56 0.26 -5.31
N LEU A 58 6.67 -0.20 -4.06
CA LEU A 58 7.75 -1.10 -3.62
C LEU A 58 7.71 -2.45 -4.34
N LEU A 59 6.52 -3.01 -4.57
CA LEU A 59 6.36 -4.29 -5.24
C LEU A 59 6.74 -4.20 -6.72
N LEU A 60 6.43 -3.09 -7.40
CA LEU A 60 6.77 -2.90 -8.82
C LEU A 60 8.28 -3.01 -9.11
N GLU A 61 9.15 -2.83 -8.12
CA GLU A 61 10.59 -3.01 -8.28
C GLU A 61 10.98 -4.47 -8.58
N ASN A 62 10.16 -5.44 -8.14
CA ASN A 62 10.53 -6.85 -8.12
C ASN A 62 9.45 -7.80 -8.66
N MET A 63 8.29 -7.29 -9.11
CA MET A 63 7.23 -8.12 -9.70
C MET A 63 6.37 -7.37 -10.73
N PRO A 64 5.64 -8.10 -11.60
CA PRO A 64 4.76 -7.49 -12.60
C PRO A 64 3.62 -6.68 -11.98
N ALA A 65 3.19 -5.61 -12.66
CA ALA A 65 2.15 -4.70 -12.19
C ALA A 65 0.81 -5.38 -11.82
N ARG A 66 0.43 -6.44 -12.55
CA ARG A 66 -0.78 -7.20 -12.27
C ARG A 66 -0.73 -7.88 -10.89
N GLU A 67 0.39 -8.50 -10.56
CA GLU A 67 0.59 -9.20 -9.29
C GLU A 67 0.76 -8.21 -8.14
N ALA A 68 1.61 -7.19 -8.34
CA ALA A 68 1.79 -6.10 -7.39
C ALA A 68 0.47 -5.43 -7.03
N GLY A 69 -0.39 -5.20 -8.03
CA GLY A 69 -1.67 -4.53 -7.84
C GLY A 69 -2.65 -5.35 -6.99
N LEU A 70 -2.74 -6.66 -7.22
CA LEU A 70 -3.57 -7.55 -6.40
C LEU A 70 -3.13 -7.55 -4.93
N LEU A 71 -1.83 -7.76 -4.70
CA LEU A 71 -1.24 -7.78 -3.36
C LEU A 71 -1.39 -6.44 -2.64
N ALA A 72 -1.13 -5.34 -3.34
CA ALA A 72 -1.27 -4.01 -2.75
C ALA A 72 -2.72 -3.68 -2.37
N CYS A 73 -3.70 -4.19 -3.12
CA CYS A 73 -5.11 -4.06 -2.75
C CYS A 73 -5.47 -4.90 -1.52
N GLU A 74 -4.89 -6.09 -1.33
CA GLU A 74 -5.03 -6.82 -0.06
C GLU A 74 -4.43 -6.03 1.11
N ALA A 75 -3.24 -5.44 0.91
CA ALA A 75 -2.60 -4.61 1.93
C ALA A 75 -3.42 -3.36 2.29
N GLN A 76 -4.03 -2.69 1.30
CA GLN A 76 -4.95 -1.58 1.53
C GLN A 76 -6.13 -2.01 2.42
N GLU A 77 -6.71 -3.17 2.16
CA GLU A 77 -7.84 -3.68 2.93
C GLU A 77 -7.45 -4.05 4.37
N ILE A 78 -6.28 -4.63 4.57
CA ILE A 78 -5.72 -4.89 5.90
C ILE A 78 -5.53 -3.57 6.65
N ALA A 79 -4.92 -2.55 6.02
CA ALA A 79 -4.73 -1.23 6.62
C ALA A 79 -6.05 -0.51 6.92
N ARG A 80 -7.08 -0.74 6.11
CA ARG A 80 -8.43 -0.18 6.31
C ARG A 80 -9.12 -0.78 7.53
N CYS A 81 -8.99 -2.09 7.74
CA CYS A 81 -9.66 -2.83 8.81
C CYS A 81 -8.89 -2.79 10.14
N GLY A 82 -7.56 -2.87 10.10
CA GLY A 82 -6.69 -2.96 11.29
C GLY A 82 -6.01 -1.64 11.62
N ARG A 83 -6.65 -0.79 12.43
CA ARG A 83 -6.05 0.50 12.84
C ARG A 83 -4.79 0.33 13.71
N ASP A 84 -4.75 -0.73 14.51
CA ASP A 84 -3.65 -1.00 15.44
C ASP A 84 -2.58 -1.93 14.83
N GLU A 85 -2.73 -2.29 13.56
CA GLU A 85 -1.74 -3.10 12.88
C GLU A 85 -0.45 -2.28 12.66
N THR A 86 0.68 -2.86 13.05
CA THR A 86 2.00 -2.21 12.97
C THR A 86 2.76 -2.64 11.72
N ARG A 87 2.43 -3.80 11.14
CA ARG A 87 3.05 -4.30 9.91
C ARG A 87 2.11 -5.16 9.07
N ILE A 88 2.37 -5.17 7.77
CA ILE A 88 1.75 -6.11 6.83
C ILE A 88 2.83 -7.05 6.32
N VAL A 89 2.49 -8.33 6.19
CA VAL A 89 3.43 -9.38 5.81
C VAL A 89 3.00 -9.96 4.47
N LEU A 90 3.88 -9.85 3.47
CA LEU A 90 3.76 -10.63 2.24
C LEU A 90 4.40 -11.99 2.45
N ILE A 91 3.61 -13.04 2.22
CA ILE A 91 4.11 -14.41 2.20
C ILE A 91 4.13 -14.88 0.75
N LYS A 92 5.32 -15.19 0.25
CA LYS A 92 5.51 -15.76 -1.08
C LYS A 92 5.43 -17.28 -1.02
N SER A 93 4.61 -17.90 -1.85
CA SER A 93 4.48 -19.35 -1.93
C SER A 93 5.28 -19.94 -3.10
N THR A 94 5.59 -21.23 -3.02
CA THR A 94 6.09 -22.03 -4.16
C THR A 94 4.98 -22.71 -4.95
N LEU A 95 3.81 -22.93 -4.36
CA LEU A 95 2.76 -23.81 -4.89
C LEU A 95 1.44 -23.08 -5.18
N ARG A 96 1.33 -21.81 -4.78
CA ARG A 96 0.10 -21.02 -4.75
C ARG A 96 0.39 -19.53 -4.96
N ASP A 97 -0.69 -18.76 -5.05
CA ASP A 97 -0.62 -17.31 -5.14
C ASP A 97 -0.05 -16.70 -3.85
N ASP A 98 0.76 -15.66 -4.01
CA ASP A 98 1.28 -14.87 -2.92
C ASP A 98 0.13 -14.08 -2.26
N ARG A 99 0.24 -13.81 -0.94
CA ARG A 99 -0.84 -13.15 -0.17
C ARG A 99 -0.29 -12.22 0.90
N MET A 100 -1.09 -11.23 1.26
CA MET A 100 -0.82 -10.30 2.35
C MET A 100 -1.56 -10.71 3.63
N PHE A 101 -0.90 -10.55 4.78
CA PHE A 101 -1.46 -10.82 6.10
C PHE A 101 -1.20 -9.66 7.06
N PRO A 102 -2.12 -9.41 8.01
CA PRO A 102 -1.80 -8.61 9.18
C PRO A 102 -0.64 -9.25 9.96
N GLY A 103 0.31 -8.46 10.44
CA GLY A 103 1.41 -8.95 11.28
C GLY A 103 0.92 -9.66 12.53
N SER A 104 -0.15 -9.14 13.14
CA SER A 104 -0.80 -9.76 14.30
C SER A 104 -1.30 -11.19 14.04
N GLU A 105 -1.76 -11.51 12.83
CA GLU A 105 -2.18 -12.86 12.44
C GLU A 105 -0.97 -13.78 12.28
N VAL A 106 0.12 -13.26 11.72
CA VAL A 106 1.40 -13.97 11.58
C VAL A 106 2.04 -14.25 12.95
N ASP A 107 1.94 -13.32 13.92
CA ASP A 107 2.52 -13.46 15.26
C ASP A 107 1.74 -14.41 16.17
N GLN A 108 0.42 -14.47 16.00
CA GLN A 108 -0.41 -15.50 16.64
C GLN A 108 -0.03 -16.92 16.19
N CYS A 109 0.67 -17.02 15.06
CA CYS A 109 1.27 -18.26 14.63
C CYS A 109 2.64 -18.45 15.30
N ASN A 110 2.71 -19.29 16.34
CA ASN A 110 3.95 -19.97 16.72
C ASN A 110 4.61 -20.53 15.41
N PRO A 111 5.93 -20.45 15.17
CA PRO A 111 6.57 -20.92 13.94
C PRO A 111 6.09 -22.28 13.40
N GLU A 112 5.69 -23.23 14.25
CA GLU A 112 5.08 -24.49 13.84
C GLU A 112 3.68 -24.33 13.20
N ARG A 113 2.88 -23.38 13.71
CA ARG A 113 1.50 -23.08 13.27
C ARG A 113 1.42 -22.14 12.09
N LEU A 114 2.50 -21.47 11.70
CA LEU A 114 2.49 -20.70 10.46
C LEU A 114 2.27 -21.65 9.28
N SER A 115 2.91 -22.82 9.29
CA SER A 115 2.63 -23.87 8.30
C SER A 115 1.16 -24.30 8.32
N GLU A 116 0.51 -24.33 9.49
CA GLU A 116 -0.93 -24.62 9.64
C GLU A 116 -1.81 -23.48 9.10
N THR A 117 -1.52 -22.22 9.40
CA THR A 117 -2.25 -21.06 8.88
C THR A 117 -2.09 -20.93 7.38
N LEU A 118 -0.88 -21.14 6.86
CA LEU A 118 -0.61 -21.23 5.44
C LEU A 118 -1.38 -22.40 4.81
N SER A 119 -1.41 -23.56 5.47
CA SER A 119 -2.19 -24.71 5.02
C SER A 119 -3.70 -24.46 5.06
N HIS A 120 -4.20 -23.77 6.09
CA HIS A 120 -5.60 -23.37 6.25
C HIS A 120 -6.02 -22.36 5.17
N HIS A 121 -5.12 -21.45 4.79
CA HIS A 121 -5.28 -20.57 3.64
C HIS A 121 -4.92 -21.24 2.30
N GLY A 122 -4.63 -22.55 2.33
CA GLY A 122 -4.35 -23.37 1.16
C GLY A 122 -3.04 -23.03 0.44
N MET A 123 -2.14 -22.25 1.05
CA MET A 123 -0.95 -21.60 0.46
C MET A 123 0.28 -22.51 0.30
N GLY A 124 0.34 -23.69 0.94
CA GLY A 124 1.46 -24.62 0.77
C GLY A 124 2.77 -24.16 1.45
N LEU A 125 3.93 -24.40 0.81
CA LEU A 125 5.25 -24.12 1.38
C LEU A 125 5.68 -22.65 1.17
N GLU A 126 5.94 -21.95 2.27
CA GLU A 126 6.52 -20.60 2.30
C GLU A 126 7.91 -20.61 1.63
N ARG A 127 8.07 -19.75 0.63
CA ARG A 127 9.34 -19.51 -0.07
C ARG A 127 10.12 -18.36 0.53
N ALA A 128 9.41 -17.28 0.86
CA ALA A 128 10.00 -16.04 1.35
C ALA A 128 8.95 -15.20 2.07
N ARG A 129 9.42 -14.33 2.95
CA ARG A 129 8.62 -13.36 3.69
C ARG A 129 9.18 -11.96 3.51
N TYR A 130 8.29 -11.00 3.29
CA TYR A 130 8.62 -9.58 3.27
C TYR A 130 7.68 -8.86 4.23
N GLU A 131 8.23 -7.95 5.03
CA GLU A 131 7.46 -7.19 6.00
C GLU A 131 7.45 -5.71 5.65
N PHE A 132 6.28 -5.10 5.72
CA PHE A 132 6.04 -3.69 5.50
C PHE A 132 5.64 -3.06 6.83
N ASN A 133 6.54 -2.29 7.44
CA ASN A 133 6.27 -1.57 8.68
C ASN A 133 5.35 -0.37 8.39
N LEU A 134 4.14 -0.39 8.93
CA LEU A 134 3.12 0.62 8.66
C LEU A 134 3.46 1.96 9.30
N ASP A 135 4.13 1.99 10.45
CA ASP A 135 4.53 3.24 11.10
C ASP A 135 5.58 3.98 10.27
N THR A 136 6.50 3.25 9.65
CA THR A 136 7.49 3.80 8.72
C THR A 136 6.81 4.36 7.48
N ILE A 137 5.84 3.64 6.91
CA ILE A 137 5.07 4.13 5.76
C ILE A 137 4.27 5.39 6.14
N ARG A 138 3.62 5.40 7.30
CA ARG A 138 2.88 6.57 7.83
C ARG A 138 3.80 7.78 8.01
N MET A 139 5.02 7.56 8.51
CA MET A 139 6.03 8.62 8.66
C MET A 139 6.44 9.20 7.29
N ILE A 140 6.67 8.35 6.29
CA ILE A 140 6.97 8.80 4.91
C ILE A 140 5.81 9.61 4.33
N ILE A 141 4.57 9.14 4.51
CA ILE A 141 3.36 9.86 4.08
C ILE A 141 3.27 11.22 4.77
N ALA A 142 3.47 11.27 6.10
CA ALA A 142 3.38 12.50 6.88
C ALA A 142 4.42 13.52 6.42
N GLN A 143 5.69 13.12 6.31
CA GLN A 143 6.78 14.00 5.86
C GLN A 143 6.48 14.60 4.48
N ALA A 144 6.07 13.76 3.53
CA ALA A 144 5.78 14.23 2.18
C ALA A 144 4.59 15.20 2.11
N ILE A 145 3.60 15.07 3.01
CA ILE A 145 2.50 16.03 3.13
C ILE A 145 3.00 17.35 3.72
N GLU A 146 3.82 17.30 4.77
CA GLU A 146 4.41 18.49 5.39
C GLU A 146 5.29 19.26 4.43
N ASP A 147 6.11 18.56 3.64
CA ASP A 147 6.96 19.15 2.60
C ASP A 147 6.11 19.89 1.55
N GLU A 148 5.01 19.28 1.10
CA GLU A 148 4.10 19.91 0.12
C GLU A 148 3.39 21.15 0.70
N LEU A 149 2.95 21.09 1.96
CA LEU A 149 2.32 22.23 2.64
C LEU A 149 3.31 23.39 2.86
N SER A 150 4.58 23.07 3.10
CA SER A 150 5.65 24.06 3.30
C SER A 150 5.94 24.85 2.02
N ILE A 151 5.75 24.24 0.84
CA ILE A 151 5.90 24.91 -0.45
C ILE A 151 4.74 25.90 -0.69
N VAL A 152 3.50 25.50 -0.37
CA VAL A 152 2.31 26.35 -0.58
C VAL A 152 2.32 27.58 0.33
N GLY A 153 2.92 27.49 1.53
CA GLY A 153 3.03 28.61 2.45
C GLY A 153 4.08 29.67 2.11
N GLN A 154 4.86 29.50 1.03
CA GLN A 154 5.92 30.44 0.63
C GLN A 154 5.51 31.46 -0.45
N ASP A 155 4.30 31.36 -1.03
CA ASP A 155 3.88 32.19 -2.19
C ASP A 155 3.03 33.44 -1.86
N ASP A 156 2.78 33.76 -0.58
CA ASP A 156 1.98 34.95 -0.18
C ASP A 156 2.84 36.18 0.20
N GLY A 157 4.02 36.33 -0.40
CA GLY A 157 5.00 37.35 -0.02
C GLY A 157 5.72 38.04 -1.16
N SER A 158 5.01 38.59 -2.15
CA SER A 158 5.50 39.72 -2.97
C SER A 158 4.38 40.32 -3.84
N ASP A 159 3.75 41.40 -3.37
CA ASP A 159 3.72 42.73 -4.01
C ASP A 159 2.83 43.71 -3.21
#